data_AF-A0A1Y5I2K8-F1
#
_entry.id   AF-A0A1Y5I2K8-F1
#
_cell.length_a   1.000
_cell.length_b   1.000
_cell.length_c   1.000
_cell.angle_alpha   90.00
_cell.angle_beta   90.00
_cell.angle_gamma   90.00
#
_symmetry.space_group_name_H-M   'P 1'
#
loop_
_entity.id
_entity.type
_entity.pdbx_description
1 polymer ?
#
loop_
_entity_poly.entity_id
_entity_poly.type
_entity_poly.pdbx_seq_one_letter_code
_entity_poly.pdbx_strand_id
1 'polypeptide(L)'
;MFKPVFVRKSDRDTIEEREKMAAEIDAEAAKTEEARAAKKAESKKLVELEVTREAALEQALDEMEPSDVDTDDELDDSIEFDNWKSRELERLKADRIQRELLFREREEQERLRAMTEEERDAYHAARLAKKEADEGKDRPKMAFMQKYYHKGAFFQESADDAFGTAGADDIYKRDFSAPTASERYDKSLLPKAMQVRKGTFGRSGQTKWTHLANEDTSMARRGDDDDLWSGRNRDVRAIRDKMTSKQGGLKDAKR
;
A
#
# COMPACT_ATOMS: atom_id res chain seq x y z
N MET A 1 31.37 -3.47 -54.00
CA MET A 1 31.44 -2.29 -54.89
C MET A 1 30.12 -1.54 -54.76
N PHE A 2 30.06 -0.55 -53.87
CA PHE A 2 28.83 0.24 -53.63
C PHE A 2 28.69 1.31 -54.72
N LYS A 3 27.51 1.41 -55.33
CA LYS A 3 27.21 2.41 -56.35
C LYS A 3 27.01 3.78 -55.66
N PRO A 4 27.68 4.86 -56.11
CA PRO A 4 27.44 6.19 -55.56
C PRO A 4 26.02 6.66 -55.91
N VAL A 5 25.26 7.09 -54.90
CA VAL A 5 23.93 7.69 -55.05
C VAL A 5 24.10 9.21 -55.02
N PHE A 6 23.59 9.91 -56.04
CA PHE A 6 23.72 11.35 -56.15
C PHE A 6 22.72 12.05 -55.22
N VAL A 7 23.22 12.72 -54.19
CA VAL A 7 22.43 13.51 -53.24
C VAL A 7 22.22 14.93 -53.78
N ARG A 8 20.99 15.45 -53.67
CA ARG A 8 20.59 16.79 -54.13
C ARG A 8 21.36 17.88 -53.38
N LYS A 9 21.55 19.03 -54.02
CA LYS A 9 22.40 20.13 -53.50
C LYS A 9 21.90 20.69 -52.15
N SER A 10 20.59 20.64 -51.90
CA SER A 10 19.94 21.05 -50.64
C SER A 10 20.20 20.09 -49.47
N ASP A 11 20.57 18.84 -49.77
CA ASP A 11 20.67 17.76 -48.77
C ASP A 11 22.15 17.38 -48.54
N ARG A 12 23.08 18.23 -49.00
CA ARG A 12 24.52 18.13 -48.72
C ARG A 12 24.87 19.11 -47.63
N ASP A 13 24.95 18.63 -46.39
CA ASP A 13 25.50 19.41 -45.29
C ASP A 13 26.96 19.73 -45.60
N THR A 14 27.33 21.01 -45.54
CA THR A 14 28.73 21.42 -45.64
C THR A 14 29.44 21.07 -44.33
N ILE A 15 30.71 20.66 -44.41
CA ILE A 15 31.50 20.26 -43.22
C ILE A 15 31.49 21.40 -42.17
N GLU A 16 31.47 22.66 -42.62
CA GLU A 16 31.39 23.85 -41.76
C GLU A 16 30.05 24.03 -41.04
N GLU A 17 28.91 23.66 -41.65
CA GLU A 17 27.60 23.72 -40.99
C GLU A 17 27.46 22.64 -39.91
N ARG A 18 28.05 21.46 -40.14
CA ARG A 18 28.09 20.37 -39.16
C ARG A 18 28.99 20.70 -37.98
N GLU A 19 30.12 21.36 -38.21
CA GLU A 19 31.03 21.83 -37.15
C GLU A 19 30.41 22.97 -36.32
N LYS A 20 29.67 23.90 -36.96
CA LYS A 20 28.94 24.96 -36.24
C LYS A 20 27.81 24.41 -35.37
N MET A 21 27.03 23.46 -35.89
CA MET A 21 26.00 22.77 -35.12
C MET A 21 26.58 21.96 -33.96
N ALA A 22 27.72 21.28 -34.16
CA ALA A 22 28.41 20.57 -33.08
C ALA A 22 28.94 21.54 -32.01
N ALA A 23 29.55 22.66 -32.41
CA ALA A 23 30.02 23.69 -31.47
C ALA A 23 28.87 24.36 -30.70
N GLU A 24 27.70 24.53 -31.32
CA GLU A 24 26.50 25.05 -30.66
C GLU A 24 25.93 24.05 -29.65
N ILE A 25 25.90 22.75 -29.98
CA ILE A 25 25.50 21.68 -29.07
C ILE A 25 26.46 21.56 -27.88
N ASP A 26 27.77 21.66 -28.11
CA ASP A 26 28.78 21.61 -27.05
C ASP A 26 28.70 22.83 -26.12
N ALA A 27 28.42 24.02 -26.68
CA ALA A 27 28.21 25.24 -25.90
C ALA A 27 26.90 25.20 -25.08
N GLU A 28 25.83 24.62 -25.63
CA GLU A 28 24.57 24.42 -24.89
C GLU A 28 24.74 23.36 -23.78
N ALA A 29 25.45 22.26 -24.07
CA ALA A 29 25.80 21.25 -23.07
C ALA A 29 26.59 21.86 -21.91
N ALA A 30 27.62 22.68 -22.19
CA ALA A 30 28.40 23.38 -21.17
C ALA A 30 27.53 24.29 -20.29
N LYS A 31 26.64 25.10 -20.88
CA LYS A 31 25.70 25.95 -20.13
C LYS A 31 24.73 25.14 -19.26
N THR A 32 24.26 23.99 -19.74
CA THR A 32 23.36 23.14 -18.93
C THR A 32 24.10 22.48 -17.77
N GLU A 33 25.37 22.09 -17.94
CA GLU A 33 26.19 21.54 -16.85
C GLU A 33 26.50 22.60 -15.80
N GLU A 34 26.83 23.83 -16.22
CA GLU A 34 27.01 24.98 -15.31
C GLU A 34 25.74 25.28 -14.52
N ALA A 35 24.57 25.28 -15.19
CA ALA A 35 23.28 25.48 -14.52
C ALA A 35 22.95 24.34 -13.54
N ARG A 36 23.31 23.09 -13.85
CA ARG A 36 23.17 21.96 -12.93
C ARG A 36 24.14 22.06 -11.75
N ALA A 37 25.37 22.51 -11.98
CA ALA A 37 26.36 22.73 -10.93
C ALA A 37 25.91 23.85 -9.96
N ALA A 38 25.37 24.95 -10.50
CA ALA A 38 24.78 26.03 -9.71
C ALA A 38 23.62 25.53 -8.84
N LYS A 39 22.66 24.79 -9.43
CA LYS A 39 21.54 24.19 -8.68
C LYS A 39 22.00 23.23 -7.58
N LYS A 40 23.04 22.43 -7.82
CA LYS A 40 23.62 21.54 -6.81
C LYS A 40 24.30 22.32 -5.68
N ALA A 41 24.98 23.42 -5.99
CA ALA A 41 25.60 24.29 -4.99
C ALA A 41 24.54 24.99 -4.13
N GLU A 42 23.46 25.49 -4.75
CA GLU A 42 22.31 26.09 -4.05
C GLU A 42 21.61 25.07 -3.15
N SER A 43 21.34 23.86 -3.64
CA SER A 43 20.72 22.81 -2.82
C SER A 43 21.62 22.41 -1.66
N LYS A 44 22.94 22.33 -1.87
CA LYS A 44 23.89 22.02 -0.81
C LYS A 44 23.89 23.12 0.27
N LYS A 45 23.88 24.39 -0.14
CA LYS A 45 23.80 25.53 0.78
C LYS A 45 22.49 25.53 1.58
N LEU A 46 21.37 25.19 0.95
CA LEU A 46 20.08 25.10 1.65
C LEU A 46 20.10 24.00 2.72
N VAL A 47 20.65 22.82 2.38
CA VAL A 47 20.80 21.72 3.33
C VAL A 47 21.75 22.09 4.47
N GLU A 48 22.88 22.75 4.18
CA GLU A 48 23.80 23.24 5.20
C GLU A 48 23.10 24.21 6.17
N LEU A 49 22.27 25.13 5.66
CA LEU A 49 21.49 26.05 6.49
C LEU A 49 20.48 25.31 7.38
N GLU A 50 19.77 24.32 6.83
CA GLU A 50 18.82 23.52 7.59
C GLU A 50 19.51 22.72 8.69
N VAL A 51 20.62 22.03 8.38
CA VAL A 51 21.42 21.30 9.37
C VAL A 51 21.97 22.24 10.45
N THR A 52 22.45 23.43 10.10
CA THR A 52 22.90 24.39 11.12
C THR A 52 21.77 24.90 12.01
N ARG A 53 20.57 25.06 11.46
CA ARG A 53 19.38 25.46 12.21
C ARG A 53 18.92 24.35 13.15
N GLU A 54 18.87 23.11 12.65
CA GLU A 54 18.52 21.93 13.45
C GLU A 54 19.53 21.73 14.58
N ALA A 55 20.84 21.80 14.29
CA ALA A 55 21.88 21.67 15.29
C ALA A 55 21.83 22.81 16.34
N ALA A 56 21.51 24.04 15.93
CA ALA A 56 21.33 25.15 16.87
C ALA A 56 20.09 24.97 17.76
N LEU A 57 19.00 24.42 17.22
CA LEU A 57 17.82 24.09 18.00
C LEU A 57 18.09 22.93 18.96
N GLU A 58 18.81 21.90 18.52
CA GLU A 58 19.22 20.77 19.36
C GLU A 58 20.13 21.22 20.49
N GLN A 59 21.11 22.08 20.21
CA GLN A 59 21.95 22.70 21.23
C GLN A 59 21.14 23.56 22.20
N ALA A 60 20.22 24.39 21.70
CA ALA A 60 19.36 25.20 22.57
C ALA A 60 18.42 24.35 23.44
N LEU A 61 18.00 23.18 22.97
CA LEU A 61 17.20 22.23 23.75
C LEU A 61 18.05 21.47 24.78
N ASP A 62 19.29 21.11 24.45
CA ASP A 62 20.21 20.42 25.36
C ASP A 62 20.78 21.36 26.43
N GLU A 63 20.92 22.65 26.11
CA GLU A 63 21.28 23.72 27.04
C GLU A 63 20.11 24.17 27.94
N MET A 64 18.86 23.81 27.60
CA MET A 64 17.69 24.15 28.40
C MET A 64 17.64 23.25 29.64
N GLU A 65 18.10 23.78 30.78
CA GLU A 65 17.98 23.06 32.04
C GLU A 65 16.52 23.08 32.54
N PRO A 66 16.07 22.07 33.30
CA PRO A 66 14.75 22.06 33.94
C PRO A 66 14.51 23.27 34.88
N SER A 67 15.57 23.98 35.27
CA SER A 67 15.53 25.18 36.11
C SER A 67 15.26 26.49 35.34
N ASP A 68 15.38 26.49 34.00
CA ASP A 68 15.03 27.62 33.13
C ASP A 68 13.52 27.70 32.84
N VAL A 69 12.77 26.66 33.19
CA VAL A 69 11.30 26.68 33.15
C VAL A 69 10.82 27.42 34.38
N ASP A 70 10.42 28.68 34.18
CA ASP A 70 9.80 29.47 35.23
C ASP A 70 8.44 28.84 35.60
N THR A 71 8.37 28.26 36.80
CA THR A 71 7.15 27.67 37.38
C THR A 71 6.52 28.62 38.41
N ASP A 72 6.90 29.90 38.41
CA ASP A 72 6.30 30.88 39.31
C ASP A 72 4.91 31.31 38.78
N ASP A 73 3.95 30.48 39.15
CA ASP A 73 2.53 30.59 38.81
C ASP A 73 1.88 31.88 39.39
N GLU A 74 2.50 32.54 40.38
CA GLU A 74 1.93 33.67 41.13
C GLU A 74 1.96 35.02 40.39
N LEU A 75 2.68 35.11 39.26
CA LEU A 75 2.84 36.37 38.51
C LEU A 75 1.67 36.64 37.54
N ASP A 76 0.92 35.59 37.18
CA ASP A 76 -0.18 35.66 36.21
C ASP A 76 -1.39 34.76 36.56
N ASP A 77 -1.80 34.79 37.83
CA ASP A 77 -2.97 34.08 38.38
C ASP A 77 -4.22 34.12 37.47
N SER A 78 -4.40 35.23 36.75
CA SER A 78 -5.56 35.45 35.87
C SER A 78 -5.54 34.55 34.63
N ILE A 79 -4.38 34.45 33.96
CA ILE A 79 -4.23 33.62 32.78
C ILE A 79 -4.21 32.14 33.17
N GLU A 80 -3.62 31.81 34.32
CA GLU A 80 -3.64 30.45 34.83
C GLU A 80 -5.02 29.94 35.19
N PHE A 81 -5.83 30.79 35.84
CA PHE A 81 -7.22 30.48 36.13
C PHE A 81 -8.03 30.26 34.85
N ASP A 82 -7.81 31.08 33.83
CA ASP A 82 -8.44 30.90 32.52
C ASP A 82 -7.96 29.60 31.84
N ASN A 83 -6.66 29.28 31.92
CA ASN A 83 -6.08 28.04 31.40
C ASN A 83 -6.64 26.80 32.13
N TRP A 84 -6.80 26.88 33.46
CA TRP A 84 -7.45 25.85 34.27
C TRP A 84 -8.91 25.69 33.86
N LYS A 85 -9.63 26.79 33.67
CA LYS A 85 -11.03 26.80 33.25
C LYS A 85 -11.19 26.19 31.85
N SER A 86 -10.29 26.46 30.90
CA SER A 86 -10.32 25.79 29.60
C SER A 86 -10.09 24.28 29.72
N ARG A 87 -9.11 23.84 30.53
CA ARG A 87 -8.89 22.41 30.80
C ARG A 87 -10.10 21.75 31.43
N GLU A 88 -10.75 22.42 32.37
CA GLU A 88 -11.95 21.92 33.04
C GLU A 88 -13.16 21.86 32.08
N LEU A 89 -13.34 22.88 31.24
CA LEU A 89 -14.36 22.88 30.19
C LEU A 89 -14.12 21.75 29.17
N GLU A 90 -12.88 21.46 28.82
CA GLU A 90 -12.52 20.33 27.96
C GLU A 90 -12.89 18.99 28.59
N ARG A 91 -12.62 18.80 29.89
CA ARG A 91 -13.05 17.60 30.64
C ARG A 91 -14.57 17.45 30.63
N LEU A 92 -15.30 18.50 30.97
CA LEU A 92 -16.77 18.49 30.95
C LEU A 92 -17.33 18.22 29.55
N LYS A 93 -16.69 18.77 28.51
CA LYS A 93 -17.04 18.52 27.12
C LYS A 93 -16.79 17.06 26.74
N ALA A 94 -15.65 16.50 27.12
CA ALA A 94 -15.34 15.09 26.89
C ALA A 94 -16.37 14.17 27.55
N ASP A 95 -16.69 14.40 28.83
CA ASP A 95 -17.72 13.64 29.56
C ASP A 95 -19.09 13.72 28.89
N ARG A 96 -19.46 14.91 28.39
CA ARG A 96 -20.71 15.10 27.66
C ARG A 96 -20.71 14.34 26.33
N ILE A 97 -19.64 14.43 25.55
CA ILE A 97 -19.50 13.72 24.28
C ILE A 97 -19.56 12.21 24.51
N GLN A 98 -18.87 11.69 25.52
CA GLN A 98 -18.90 10.26 25.85
C GLN A 98 -20.31 9.78 26.18
N ARG A 99 -21.06 10.53 27.00
CA ARG A 99 -22.48 10.20 27.27
C ARG A 99 -23.33 10.23 26.00
N GLU A 100 -23.17 11.25 25.17
CA GLU A 100 -23.92 11.40 23.92
C GLU A 100 -23.62 10.27 22.93
N LEU A 101 -22.37 9.83 22.81
CA LEU A 101 -21.98 8.67 22.01
C LEU A 101 -22.68 7.39 22.48
N LEU A 102 -22.70 7.14 23.79
CA LEU A 102 -23.40 5.98 24.36
C LEU A 102 -24.91 6.04 24.11
N PHE A 103 -25.53 7.22 24.24
CA PHE A 103 -26.95 7.40 23.93
C PHE A 103 -27.23 7.19 22.44
N ARG A 104 -26.39 7.74 21.57
CA ARG A 104 -26.51 7.59 20.12
C ARG A 104 -26.37 6.12 19.69
N GLU A 105 -25.41 5.39 20.23
CA GLU A 105 -25.27 3.96 19.96
C GLU A 105 -26.51 3.18 20.40
N ARG A 106 -27.08 3.53 21.55
CA ARG A 106 -28.32 2.91 22.04
C ARG A 106 -29.50 3.23 21.15
N GLU A 107 -29.67 4.48 20.74
CA GLU A 107 -30.72 4.92 19.80
C GLU A 107 -30.57 4.24 18.44
N GLU A 108 -29.34 4.09 17.93
CA GLU A 108 -29.10 3.35 16.69
C GLU A 108 -29.46 1.87 16.83
N GLN A 109 -29.13 1.24 17.96
CA GLN A 109 -29.54 -0.15 18.24
C GLN A 109 -31.06 -0.29 18.37
N GLU A 110 -31.72 0.63 19.06
CA GLU A 110 -33.19 0.63 19.21
C GLU A 110 -33.88 0.88 17.87
N ARG A 111 -33.35 1.80 17.05
CA ARG A 111 -33.79 2.01 15.66
C ARG A 111 -33.67 0.74 14.84
N LEU A 112 -32.53 0.05 14.89
CA LEU A 112 -32.33 -1.21 14.17
C LEU A 112 -33.23 -2.34 14.67
N ARG A 113 -33.60 -2.33 15.96
CA ARG A 113 -34.57 -3.28 16.53
C ARG A 113 -36.02 -2.95 16.15
N ALA A 114 -36.33 -1.67 15.94
CA ALA A 114 -37.66 -1.21 15.54
C ALA A 114 -37.92 -1.31 14.03
N MET A 115 -36.87 -1.36 13.20
CA MET A 115 -37.00 -1.55 11.75
C MET A 115 -37.47 -2.96 11.38
N THR A 116 -38.14 -3.05 10.23
CA THR A 116 -38.58 -4.34 9.66
C THR A 116 -37.39 -5.15 9.11
N GLU A 117 -37.57 -6.46 8.92
CA GLU A 117 -36.49 -7.35 8.44
C GLU A 117 -35.98 -6.94 7.05
N GLU A 118 -36.88 -6.56 6.12
CA GLU A 118 -36.51 -6.13 4.77
C GLU A 118 -35.69 -4.83 4.77
N GLU A 119 -36.06 -3.85 5.60
CA GLU A 119 -35.33 -2.59 5.76
C GLU A 119 -33.97 -2.81 6.45
N ARG A 120 -33.90 -3.74 7.40
CA ARG A 120 -32.67 -4.13 8.08
C ARG A 120 -31.69 -4.78 7.11
N ASP A 121 -32.14 -5.68 6.25
CA ASP A 121 -31.29 -6.32 5.25
C ASP A 121 -30.77 -5.32 4.22
N ALA A 122 -31.62 -4.39 3.76
CA ALA A 122 -31.21 -3.29 2.90
C ALA A 122 -30.16 -2.38 3.56
N TYR A 123 -30.32 -2.07 4.85
CA TYR A 123 -29.36 -1.29 5.63
C TYR A 123 -28.00 -2.00 5.74
N HIS A 124 -27.99 -3.30 6.06
CA HIS A 124 -26.76 -4.07 6.13
C HIS A 124 -26.09 -4.22 4.76
N ALA A 125 -26.87 -4.43 3.70
CA ALA A 125 -26.37 -4.49 2.33
C ALA A 125 -25.73 -3.16 1.91
N ALA A 126 -26.35 -2.01 2.23
CA ALA A 126 -25.77 -0.70 1.96
C ALA A 126 -24.46 -0.47 2.73
N ARG A 127 -24.39 -0.90 4.00
CA ARG A 127 -23.18 -0.81 4.82
C ARG A 127 -22.05 -1.71 4.27
N LEU A 128 -22.38 -2.92 3.83
CA LEU A 128 -21.43 -3.83 3.19
C LEU A 128 -20.93 -3.25 1.87
N ALA A 129 -21.81 -2.72 1.02
CA ALA A 129 -21.43 -2.09 -0.24
C ALA A 129 -20.49 -0.89 -0.03
N LYS A 130 -20.73 -0.09 1.02
CA LYS A 130 -19.83 1.00 1.40
C LYS A 130 -18.46 0.49 1.85
N LYS A 131 -18.42 -0.54 2.72
CA LYS A 131 -17.17 -1.17 3.13
C LYS A 131 -16.40 -1.75 1.95
N GLU A 132 -17.08 -2.42 1.02
CA GLU A 132 -16.45 -2.93 -0.20
C GLU A 132 -15.97 -1.81 -1.12
N ALA A 133 -16.65 -0.66 -1.17
CA ALA A 133 -16.18 0.49 -1.94
C ALA A 133 -14.94 1.16 -1.30
N ASP A 134 -14.81 1.10 0.02
CA ASP A 134 -13.66 1.64 0.76
C ASP A 134 -12.47 0.65 0.75
N GLU A 135 -12.70 -0.63 1.01
CA GLU A 135 -11.67 -1.70 1.05
C GLU A 135 -11.34 -2.30 -0.33
N GLY A 136 -12.24 -2.16 -1.30
CA GLY A 136 -12.11 -2.74 -2.65
C GLY A 136 -11.25 -1.93 -3.60
N LYS A 137 -10.79 -0.74 -3.18
CA LYS A 137 -9.82 0.06 -3.94
C LYS A 137 -8.43 -0.50 -3.67
N ASP A 138 -7.96 -1.28 -4.64
CA ASP A 138 -6.54 -1.64 -4.80
C ASP A 138 -5.94 -2.46 -3.65
N ARG A 139 -6.50 -3.64 -3.35
CA ARG A 139 -5.69 -4.66 -2.66
C ARG A 139 -4.56 -5.10 -3.60
N PRO A 140 -3.29 -4.77 -3.31
CA PRO A 140 -2.15 -5.16 -4.15
C PRO A 140 -2.07 -6.67 -4.33
N LYS A 141 -1.83 -7.09 -5.57
CA LYS A 141 -1.67 -8.49 -5.92
C LYS A 141 -0.28 -8.98 -5.48
N MET A 142 -0.25 -9.91 -4.54
CA MET A 142 0.98 -10.56 -4.06
C MET A 142 1.71 -11.29 -5.21
N ALA A 143 3.04 -11.27 -5.18
CA ALA A 143 3.88 -12.01 -6.13
C ALA A 143 3.78 -13.54 -5.94
N PHE A 144 4.13 -14.30 -6.97
CA PHE A 144 4.09 -15.76 -6.94
C PHE A 144 4.97 -16.32 -5.80
N MET A 145 4.39 -17.13 -4.92
CA MET A 145 5.02 -17.70 -3.71
C MET A 145 5.57 -16.67 -2.69
N GLN A 146 5.03 -15.45 -2.67
CA GLN A 146 5.34 -14.44 -1.65
C GLN A 146 4.75 -14.84 -0.29
N LYS A 147 5.48 -14.63 0.80
CA LYS A 147 4.98 -14.85 2.17
C LYS A 147 4.04 -13.74 2.59
N TYR A 148 2.86 -14.12 3.09
CA TYR A 148 1.96 -13.19 3.73
C TYR A 148 2.43 -12.94 5.16
N TYR A 149 2.58 -11.67 5.50
CA TYR A 149 2.89 -11.22 6.85
C TYR A 149 1.64 -10.54 7.40
N HIS A 150 1.01 -11.17 8.39
CA HIS A 150 -0.15 -10.61 9.06
C HIS A 150 0.28 -9.41 9.90
N LYS A 151 -0.48 -8.31 9.82
CA LYS A 151 -0.21 -7.05 10.53
C LYS A 151 -0.34 -7.16 12.07
N GLY A 152 -0.80 -8.30 12.58
CA GLY A 152 -1.09 -8.53 14.01
C GLY A 152 -2.58 -8.36 14.32
N ALA A 153 -2.98 -8.47 15.59
CA ALA A 153 -4.35 -8.17 16.03
C ALA A 153 -4.39 -7.01 17.05
N PHE A 154 -3.23 -6.59 17.55
CA PHE A 154 -3.09 -5.60 18.60
C PHE A 154 -2.63 -4.26 17.99
N PHE A 155 -3.04 -3.14 18.60
CA PHE A 155 -2.61 -1.78 18.25
C PHE A 155 -2.92 -1.34 16.81
N GLN A 156 -3.88 -1.97 16.14
CA GLN A 156 -4.24 -1.62 14.77
C GLN A 156 -5.27 -0.50 14.66
N GLU A 157 -6.12 -0.41 15.67
CA GLU A 157 -7.11 0.64 15.84
C GLU A 157 -6.54 1.69 16.80
N SER A 158 -6.94 2.94 16.61
CA SER A 158 -6.76 3.97 17.63
C SER A 158 -7.38 3.46 18.92
N ALA A 159 -6.65 3.56 20.03
CA ALA A 159 -7.12 3.05 21.31
C ALA A 159 -8.56 3.54 21.59
N ASP A 160 -9.46 2.62 21.98
CA ASP A 160 -10.85 2.95 22.38
C ASP A 160 -10.87 3.83 23.64
N ASP A 161 -9.72 3.94 24.30
CA ASP A 161 -9.46 4.72 25.49
C ASP A 161 -9.63 6.22 25.16
N ALA A 162 -10.52 6.90 25.90
CA ALA A 162 -10.77 8.35 25.77
C ALA A 162 -9.52 9.23 25.97
N PHE A 163 -8.44 8.67 26.51
CA PHE A 163 -7.16 9.33 26.73
C PHE A 163 -6.16 9.17 25.57
N GLY A 164 -6.47 8.37 24.55
CA GLY A 164 -5.70 8.33 23.30
C GLY A 164 -4.21 8.07 23.49
N THR A 165 -3.82 7.32 24.53
CA THR A 165 -2.41 7.18 24.95
C THR A 165 -1.55 6.50 23.88
N ALA A 166 -2.16 5.67 23.02
CA ALA A 166 -1.53 5.11 21.84
C ALA A 166 -2.33 5.52 20.60
N GLY A 167 -1.83 6.53 19.88
CA GLY A 167 -2.34 6.85 18.55
C GLY A 167 -2.19 5.65 17.61
N ALA A 168 -3.05 5.55 16.60
CA ALA A 168 -2.84 4.60 15.52
C ALA A 168 -1.56 4.99 14.77
N ASP A 169 -0.44 4.35 15.10
CA ASP A 169 0.85 4.63 14.48
C ASP A 169 0.74 4.50 12.96
N ASP A 170 1.25 5.51 12.23
CA ASP A 170 1.27 5.51 10.77
C ASP A 170 2.00 4.30 10.17
N ILE A 171 2.84 3.64 10.97
CA ILE A 171 3.48 2.36 10.66
C ILE A 171 2.45 1.32 10.21
N TYR A 172 1.28 1.28 10.85
CA TYR A 172 0.22 0.32 10.60
C TYR A 172 -0.60 0.64 9.34
N LYS A 173 -0.46 1.82 8.75
CA LYS A 173 -1.11 2.20 7.48
C LYS A 173 -0.28 1.81 6.25
N ARG A 174 0.94 1.31 6.46
CA ARG A 174 1.85 0.90 5.38
C ARG A 174 1.31 -0.32 4.64
N ASP A 175 1.77 -0.48 3.41
CA ASP A 175 1.49 -1.68 2.63
C ASP A 175 2.34 -2.87 3.12
N PHE A 176 1.70 -3.79 3.85
CA PHE A 176 2.31 -5.04 4.33
C PHE A 176 2.31 -6.17 3.30
N SER A 177 1.66 -5.94 2.15
CA SER A 177 1.64 -6.89 1.04
C SER A 177 2.87 -6.77 0.14
N ALA A 178 3.74 -5.79 0.35
CA ALA A 178 4.87 -5.56 -0.53
C ALA A 178 5.88 -6.73 -0.48
N PRO A 179 6.47 -7.15 -1.63
CA PRO A 179 7.48 -8.19 -1.66
C PRO A 179 8.70 -7.83 -0.81
N THR A 180 9.13 -8.76 0.05
CA THR A 180 10.43 -8.61 0.74
C THR A 180 11.58 -8.69 -0.29
N ALA A 181 12.77 -8.18 0.04
CA ALA A 181 13.94 -8.16 -0.86
C ALA A 181 14.24 -9.51 -1.55
N SER A 182 14.08 -10.63 -0.86
CA SER A 182 14.26 -11.99 -1.41
C SER A 182 13.12 -12.47 -2.31
N GLU A 183 11.97 -11.81 -2.28
CA GLU A 183 10.74 -12.18 -2.99
C GLU A 183 10.41 -11.23 -4.15
N ARG A 184 11.27 -10.25 -4.41
CA ARG A 184 11.16 -9.32 -5.54
C ARG A 184 11.40 -10.00 -6.90
N TYR A 185 12.06 -11.16 -6.91
CA TYR A 185 12.36 -11.92 -8.12
C TYR A 185 11.19 -12.81 -8.55
N ASP A 186 11.00 -12.98 -9.86
CA ASP A 186 9.98 -13.87 -10.40
C ASP A 186 10.38 -15.34 -10.20
N LYS A 187 9.71 -15.99 -9.25
CA LYS A 187 9.96 -17.39 -8.91
C LYS A 187 9.36 -18.38 -9.92
N SER A 188 8.56 -17.92 -10.89
CA SER A 188 8.01 -18.80 -11.92
C SER A 188 9.07 -19.36 -12.87
N LEU A 189 10.17 -18.64 -13.05
CA LEU A 189 11.31 -19.03 -13.88
C LEU A 189 12.19 -20.13 -13.24
N LEU A 190 12.01 -20.39 -11.94
CA LEU A 190 12.77 -21.42 -11.23
C LEU A 190 12.30 -22.82 -11.65
N PRO A 191 13.20 -23.83 -11.66
CA PRO A 191 12.82 -25.22 -11.82
C PRO A 191 11.77 -25.63 -10.76
N LYS A 192 10.83 -26.51 -11.12
CA LYS A 192 9.71 -26.92 -10.25
C LYS A 192 10.14 -27.38 -8.85
N ALA A 193 11.30 -28.05 -8.73
CA ALA A 193 11.85 -28.48 -7.45
C ALA A 193 12.34 -27.33 -6.55
N MET A 194 12.70 -26.18 -7.15
CA MET A 194 13.13 -24.96 -6.44
C MET A 194 12.00 -23.95 -6.27
N GLN A 195 10.84 -24.15 -6.90
CA GLN A 195 9.62 -23.37 -6.69
C GLN A 195 9.04 -23.68 -5.30
N VAL A 196 9.70 -23.12 -4.29
CA VAL A 196 9.42 -23.35 -2.88
C VAL A 196 9.34 -21.98 -2.18
N ARG A 197 8.49 -21.87 -1.15
CA ARG A 197 8.38 -20.64 -0.35
C ARG A 197 9.73 -20.32 0.32
N LYS A 198 9.95 -19.02 0.60
CA LYS A 198 11.20 -18.51 1.19
C LYS A 198 11.65 -19.36 2.38
N GLY A 199 12.90 -19.83 2.33
CA GLY A 199 13.59 -20.48 3.45
C GLY A 199 13.21 -21.94 3.69
N THR A 200 12.45 -22.57 2.80
CA THR A 200 12.05 -23.98 2.95
C THR A 200 12.87 -24.90 2.03
N PHE A 201 13.46 -24.41 0.94
CA PHE A 201 14.29 -25.23 0.04
C PHE A 201 15.43 -25.91 0.82
N GLY A 202 15.53 -27.24 0.72
CA GLY A 202 16.52 -28.05 1.46
C GLY A 202 16.23 -28.28 2.95
N ARG A 203 15.10 -27.81 3.49
CA ARG A 203 14.69 -28.07 4.89
C ARG A 203 13.73 -29.26 4.99
N SER A 204 13.82 -29.99 6.09
CA SER A 204 12.83 -30.99 6.50
C SER A 204 11.46 -30.34 6.79
N GLY A 205 10.37 -31.00 6.45
CA GLY A 205 9.00 -30.50 6.68
C GLY A 205 8.33 -29.88 5.45
N GLN A 206 8.86 -30.12 4.25
CA GLN A 206 8.20 -29.74 3.01
C GLN A 206 6.88 -30.48 2.82
N THR A 207 5.81 -29.74 2.59
CA THR A 207 4.55 -30.33 2.17
C THR A 207 4.67 -30.77 0.71
N LYS A 208 4.35 -32.02 0.42
CA LYS A 208 4.30 -32.55 -0.96
C LYS A 208 3.23 -31.85 -1.79
N TRP A 209 2.17 -31.41 -1.12
CA TRP A 209 1.00 -30.78 -1.70
C TRP A 209 1.17 -29.26 -1.75
N THR A 210 0.82 -28.65 -2.88
CA THR A 210 1.05 -27.21 -3.11
C THR A 210 -0.21 -26.36 -2.95
N HIS A 211 -1.22 -26.59 -3.77
CA HIS A 211 -2.53 -25.91 -3.71
C HIS A 211 -3.57 -26.80 -4.37
N LEU A 212 -4.84 -26.62 -3.97
CA LEU A 212 -5.93 -27.51 -4.40
C LEU A 212 -6.00 -27.67 -5.91
N ALA A 213 -5.78 -26.61 -6.70
CA ALA A 213 -5.82 -26.69 -8.15
C ALA A 213 -4.76 -27.61 -8.76
N ASN A 214 -3.60 -27.77 -8.13
CA ASN A 214 -2.56 -28.69 -8.59
C ASN A 214 -2.83 -30.14 -8.21
N GLU A 215 -3.53 -30.36 -7.10
CA GLU A 215 -3.88 -31.71 -6.61
C GLU A 215 -5.27 -32.16 -7.10
N ASP A 216 -6.02 -31.25 -7.71
CA ASP A 216 -7.34 -31.52 -8.26
C ASP A 216 -7.24 -32.32 -9.56
N THR A 217 -7.39 -33.63 -9.42
CA THR A 217 -7.42 -34.59 -10.54
C THR A 217 -8.77 -34.64 -11.25
N SER A 218 -9.76 -33.83 -10.85
CA SER A 218 -11.08 -33.78 -11.51
C SER A 218 -10.98 -33.39 -13.00
N MET A 219 -9.95 -32.63 -13.37
CA MET A 219 -9.64 -32.28 -14.76
C MET A 219 -8.77 -33.33 -15.48
N ALA A 220 -7.93 -34.10 -14.79
CA ALA A 220 -7.19 -35.20 -15.42
C ALA A 220 -8.15 -36.26 -15.99
N ARG A 221 -9.27 -36.51 -15.30
CA ARG A 221 -10.41 -37.31 -15.81
C ARG A 221 -11.24 -36.63 -16.93
N ARG A 222 -10.81 -35.48 -17.47
CA ARG A 222 -11.42 -34.93 -18.70
C ARG A 222 -10.79 -35.53 -19.97
N GLY A 223 -9.56 -36.04 -19.89
CA GLY A 223 -8.82 -36.60 -21.04
C GLY A 223 -8.75 -38.12 -21.08
N ASP A 224 -9.01 -38.81 -19.96
CA ASP A 224 -9.16 -40.27 -19.97
C ASP A 224 -10.54 -40.61 -20.55
N ASP A 225 -10.54 -41.36 -21.65
CA ASP A 225 -11.70 -41.89 -22.36
C ASP A 225 -12.43 -43.00 -21.55
N ASP A 226 -12.60 -42.81 -20.25
CA ASP A 226 -13.42 -43.68 -19.41
C ASP A 226 -14.91 -43.47 -19.76
N ASP A 227 -15.38 -44.33 -20.65
CA ASP A 227 -16.74 -44.41 -21.24
C ASP A 227 -17.91 -44.36 -20.24
N LEU A 228 -17.65 -44.50 -18.94
CA LEU A 228 -18.64 -44.43 -17.87
C LEU A 228 -19.01 -43.00 -17.46
N TRP A 229 -18.14 -42.01 -17.72
CA TRP A 229 -18.36 -40.59 -17.40
C TRP A 229 -17.90 -39.63 -18.51
N SER A 230 -17.22 -40.11 -19.56
CA SER A 230 -16.76 -39.35 -20.73
C SER A 230 -17.88 -39.07 -21.75
N GLY A 231 -18.91 -38.35 -21.30
CA GLY A 231 -19.61 -37.37 -22.13
C GLY A 231 -19.96 -37.71 -23.59
N ARG A 232 -20.44 -38.90 -23.96
CA ARG A 232 -21.15 -39.04 -25.25
C ARG A 232 -22.54 -38.40 -25.22
N ASN A 233 -23.13 -38.28 -24.02
CA ASN A 233 -24.44 -37.70 -23.80
C ASN A 233 -24.37 -36.18 -23.59
N ARG A 234 -25.14 -35.42 -24.39
CA ARG A 234 -25.19 -33.95 -24.38
C ARG A 234 -25.60 -33.39 -23.01
N ASP A 235 -26.55 -34.04 -22.35
CA ASP A 235 -27.08 -33.57 -21.05
C ASP A 235 -26.07 -33.71 -19.92
N VAL A 236 -25.25 -34.77 -19.96
CA VAL A 236 -24.16 -34.99 -19.00
C VAL A 236 -23.05 -33.95 -19.20
N ARG A 237 -22.77 -33.52 -20.45
CA ARG A 237 -21.85 -32.39 -20.72
C ARG A 237 -22.39 -31.08 -20.16
N ALA A 238 -23.67 -30.78 -20.38
CA ALA A 238 -24.28 -29.54 -19.90
C ALA A 238 -24.28 -29.45 -18.36
N ILE A 239 -24.54 -30.56 -17.66
CA ILE A 239 -24.45 -30.64 -16.20
C ILE A 239 -23.00 -30.45 -15.74
N ARG A 240 -22.03 -31.07 -16.41
CA ARG A 240 -20.60 -30.93 -16.13
C ARG A 240 -20.09 -29.50 -16.32
N ASP A 241 -20.49 -28.83 -17.40
CA ASP A 241 -20.11 -27.45 -17.69
C ASP A 241 -20.75 -26.47 -16.68
N LYS A 242 -21.98 -26.76 -16.24
CA LYS A 242 -22.65 -26.02 -15.16
C LYS A 242 -21.98 -26.22 -13.80
N MET A 243 -21.44 -27.41 -13.52
CA MET A 243 -20.70 -27.67 -12.27
C MET A 243 -19.31 -27.03 -12.29
N THR A 244 -18.59 -27.12 -13.41
CA THR A 244 -17.24 -26.53 -13.54
C THR A 244 -17.27 -25.01 -13.59
N SER A 245 -18.29 -24.39 -14.19
CA SER A 245 -18.45 -22.91 -14.16
C SER A 245 -18.70 -22.34 -12.76
N LYS A 246 -19.18 -23.17 -11.82
CA LYS A 246 -19.39 -22.80 -10.41
C LYS A 246 -18.16 -22.99 -9.53
N GLN A 247 -17.09 -23.62 -10.02
CA GLN A 247 -15.84 -23.76 -9.27
C GLN A 247 -14.96 -22.51 -9.46
N GLY A 248 -14.75 -21.77 -8.38
CA GLY A 248 -13.88 -20.59 -8.37
C GLY A 248 -12.41 -20.96 -8.56
N GLY A 249 -11.68 -20.21 -9.39
CA GLY A 249 -10.23 -20.36 -9.58
C GLY A 249 -9.78 -21.29 -10.71
N LEU A 250 -10.69 -22.01 -11.38
CA LEU A 250 -10.35 -22.92 -12.51
C LEU A 250 -10.54 -22.31 -13.91
N LYS A 251 -10.89 -21.03 -14.02
CA LYS A 251 -11.26 -20.40 -15.32
C LYS A 251 -10.09 -20.21 -16.30
N ASP A 252 -8.84 -20.22 -15.82
CA ASP A 252 -7.67 -19.86 -16.63
C ASP A 252 -6.85 -21.06 -17.16
N ALA A 253 -7.29 -22.30 -16.91
CA ALA A 253 -6.58 -23.51 -17.38
C ALA A 253 -6.96 -23.91 -18.82
N LYS A 254 -7.13 -22.93 -19.73
CA LYS A 254 -7.08 -23.17 -21.18
C LYS A 254 -5.70 -22.77 -21.69
N ARG A 255 -4.78 -23.72 -21.68
CA ARG A 255 -3.62 -23.78 -22.57
C ARG A 255 -3.62 -25.13 -23.27
#